data_AF-F5XKJ0-F1
#
_entry.id   AF-F5XKJ0-F1
#
_cell.length_a   1.000
_cell.length_b   1.000
_cell.length_c   1.000
_cell.angle_alpha   90.00
_cell.angle_beta   90.00
_cell.angle_gamma   90.00
#
_symmetry.space_group_name_H-M   'P 1'
#
loop_
_entity.id
_entity.type
_entity.pdbx_description
1 polymer ?
#
loop_
_entity_poly.entity_id
_entity_poly.type
_entity_poly.pdbx_seq_one_letter_code
_entity_poly.pdbx_strand_id
1 'polypeptide(L)'
;MTTAREQLTLALVQLAADGRRPPCGDYGAHDVWLSDDPDIRALAADWCTGCPVREQCHNAAEAGDEKFGVWAGIDRTPPKRRPGRPAQTTTIKET
;
A
#
# COMPACT_ATOMS: atom_id res chain seq x y z
N MET A 1 9.41 -0.83 25.17
CA MET A 1 8.40 -1.27 24.19
C MET A 1 8.98 -1.09 22.82
N THR A 2 8.97 -2.12 21.98
CA THR A 2 9.42 -2.03 20.59
C THR A 2 8.28 -1.49 19.74
N THR A 3 8.54 -0.45 18.97
CA THR A 3 7.59 0.21 18.05
C THR A 3 7.23 -0.70 16.88
N ALA A 4 6.10 -0.45 16.22
CA ALA A 4 5.68 -1.19 15.03
C ALA A 4 6.72 -1.11 13.89
N ARG A 5 7.43 0.02 13.78
CA ARG A 5 8.49 0.19 12.78
C ARG A 5 9.70 -0.68 13.10
N GLU A 6 10.12 -0.74 14.36
CA GLU A 6 11.22 -1.62 14.79
C GLU A 6 10.87 -3.10 14.59
N GLN A 7 9.61 -3.50 14.85
CA GLN A 7 9.14 -4.86 14.57
C GLN A 7 9.22 -5.19 13.08
N LEU A 8 8.82 -4.27 12.20
CA LEU A 8 8.97 -4.44 10.75
C LEU A 8 10.45 -4.54 10.35
N THR A 9 11.31 -3.68 10.88
CA THR A 9 12.76 -3.73 10.61
C THR A 9 13.33 -5.09 11.00
N LEU A 10 13.00 -5.60 12.20
CA LEU A 10 13.48 -6.90 12.66
C LEU A 10 13.00 -8.03 11.74
N ALA A 11 11.72 -8.03 11.35
CA ALA A 11 11.15 -9.04 10.47
C ALA A 11 11.80 -9.04 9.08
N LEU A 12 12.13 -7.86 8.53
CA LEU A 12 12.86 -7.72 7.27
C LEU A 12 14.31 -8.22 7.37
N VAL A 13 14.99 -7.93 8.49
CA VAL A 13 16.35 -8.43 8.76
C VAL A 13 16.36 -9.95 8.87
N GLN A 14 15.39 -10.53 9.58
CA GLN A 14 15.24 -11.99 9.69
C GLN A 14 14.97 -12.63 8.33
N LEU A 15 14.07 -12.05 7.53
CA LEU A 15 13.79 -12.56 6.19
C LEU A 15 15.03 -12.58 5.29
N ALA A 16 15.86 -11.53 5.37
CA ALA A 16 17.13 -11.44 4.66
C ALA A 16 18.16 -12.46 5.18
N ALA A 17 18.21 -12.69 6.49
CA ALA A 17 19.05 -13.72 7.10
C ALA A 17 18.67 -15.13 6.63
N ASP A 18 17.38 -15.38 6.38
CA ASP A 18 16.86 -16.62 5.77
C ASP A 18 17.12 -16.71 4.25
N GLY A 19 17.85 -15.74 3.67
CA GLY A 19 18.16 -15.70 2.24
C GLY A 19 16.99 -15.33 1.35
N ARG A 20 15.89 -14.81 1.92
CA ARG A 20 14.69 -14.38 1.19
C ARG A 20 14.62 -12.87 1.10
N ARG A 21 13.87 -12.36 0.13
CA ARG A 21 13.52 -10.94 0.02
C ARG A 21 12.02 -10.76 -0.14
N PRO A 22 11.45 -9.67 0.37
CA PRO A 22 10.08 -9.31 0.02
C PRO A 22 10.05 -8.84 -1.43
N PRO A 23 8.94 -9.02 -2.16
CA PRO A 23 8.79 -8.55 -3.54
C PRO A 23 9.06 -7.04 -3.72
N CYS A 24 8.79 -6.24 -2.67
CA CYS A 24 9.08 -4.81 -2.67
C CYS A 24 10.56 -4.43 -2.49
N GLY A 25 11.39 -5.39 -2.08
CA GLY A 25 12.84 -5.23 -1.94
C GLY A 25 13.64 -5.80 -3.11
N ASP A 26 12.98 -6.32 -4.15
CA ASP A 26 13.66 -6.80 -5.36
C ASP A 26 14.20 -5.64 -6.19
N TYR A 27 15.34 -5.87 -6.83
CA TYR A 27 16.05 -4.84 -7.58
C TYR A 27 15.19 -4.36 -8.77
N GLY A 28 15.00 -3.04 -8.88
CA GLY A 28 14.18 -2.42 -9.92
C GLY A 28 12.66 -2.49 -9.68
N ALA A 29 12.20 -3.12 -8.60
CA ALA A 29 10.78 -3.18 -8.29
C ALA A 29 10.28 -1.95 -7.52
N HIS A 30 11.15 -1.13 -6.91
CA HIS A 30 10.71 -0.05 -6.00
C HIS A 30 9.71 0.92 -6.63
N ASP A 31 9.89 1.25 -7.91
CA ASP A 31 9.04 2.21 -8.62
C ASP A 31 7.60 1.72 -8.77
N VAL A 32 7.36 0.40 -8.80
CA VAL A 32 5.99 -0.11 -8.94
C VAL A 32 5.16 0.11 -7.67
N TRP A 33 5.79 0.06 -6.48
CA TRP A 33 5.11 0.22 -5.18
C TRP A 33 4.79 1.68 -4.87
N LEU A 34 5.53 2.60 -5.50
CA LEU A 34 5.45 4.05 -5.34
C LEU A 34 4.99 4.75 -6.63
N SER A 35 4.46 4.00 -7.60
CA SER A 35 4.03 4.54 -8.89
C SER A 35 2.90 5.55 -8.70
N ASP A 36 2.89 6.61 -9.51
CA ASP A 36 1.76 7.54 -9.61
C ASP A 36 0.52 6.89 -10.26
N ASP A 37 0.73 5.82 -11.03
CA ASP A 37 -0.33 5.10 -11.72
C ASP A 37 -1.04 4.11 -10.77
N PRO A 38 -2.35 4.28 -10.51
CA PRO A 38 -3.11 3.39 -9.64
C PRO A 38 -3.15 1.94 -10.15
N ASP A 39 -3.10 1.70 -11.45
CA ASP A 39 -3.15 0.33 -12.00
C ASP A 39 -1.83 -0.41 -11.73
N ILE A 40 -0.70 0.32 -11.79
CA ILE A 40 0.61 -0.22 -11.41
C ILE A 40 0.67 -0.51 -9.90
N ARG A 41 0.09 0.36 -9.06
CA ARG A 41 0.02 0.09 -7.62
C ARG A 41 -0.92 -1.08 -7.30
N ALA A 42 -2.02 -1.25 -8.02
CA ALA A 42 -2.89 -2.42 -7.86
C ALA A 42 -2.13 -3.72 -8.18
N LEU A 43 -1.35 -3.74 -9.26
CA LEU A 43 -0.46 -4.87 -9.58
C LEU A 43 0.57 -5.14 -8.48
N ALA A 44 1.21 -4.11 -7.94
CA ALA A 44 2.15 -4.25 -6.83
C ALA A 44 1.46 -4.79 -5.56
N ALA A 45 0.21 -4.40 -5.29
CA ALA A 45 -0.57 -4.94 -4.18
C ALA A 45 -0.80 -6.46 -4.29
N ASP A 46 -1.09 -6.94 -5.50
CA ASP A 46 -1.23 -8.38 -5.78
C ASP A 46 0.08 -9.15 -5.55
N TRP A 47 1.21 -8.57 -5.94
CA TRP A 47 2.54 -9.15 -5.70
C TRP A 47 2.88 -9.29 -4.22
N CYS A 48 2.18 -8.57 -3.34
CA CYS A 48 2.37 -8.70 -1.89
C CYS A 48 1.83 -10.03 -1.33
N THR A 49 1.04 -10.77 -2.11
CA THR A 49 0.42 -12.03 -1.68
C THR A 49 1.47 -13.06 -1.25
N GLY A 50 1.35 -13.59 -0.03
CA GLY A 50 2.28 -14.57 0.51
C GLY A 50 3.57 -14.00 1.12
N CYS A 51 3.70 -12.66 1.20
CA CYS A 51 4.82 -12.04 1.90
C CYS A 51 4.77 -12.36 3.41
N PRO A 52 5.82 -12.95 4.01
CA PRO A 52 5.80 -13.39 5.40
C PRO A 52 5.79 -12.24 6.43
N VAL A 53 6.17 -11.03 6.01
CA VAL A 53 6.24 -9.84 6.89
C VAL A 53 5.01 -8.93 6.74
N ARG A 54 3.93 -9.43 6.13
CA ARG A 54 2.74 -8.65 5.77
C ARG A 54 2.05 -8.01 6.98
N GLU A 55 1.98 -8.72 8.10
CA GLU A 55 1.37 -8.21 9.34
C GLU A 55 2.16 -7.04 9.92
N GLN A 56 3.48 -7.19 10.07
CA GLN A 56 4.37 -6.16 10.58
C GLN A 56 4.40 -4.96 9.63
N CYS A 57 4.30 -5.20 8.32
CA CYS A 57 4.17 -4.16 7.31
C CYS A 57 2.87 -3.36 7.48
N HIS A 58 1.75 -4.02 7.73
CA HIS A 58 0.47 -3.38 7.98
C HIS A 58 0.53 -2.51 9.26
N ASN A 59 1.02 -3.08 10.36
CA ASN A 59 1.10 -2.39 11.65
C ASN A 59 2.02 -1.17 11.59
N ALA A 60 3.14 -1.26 10.88
CA ALA A 60 4.04 -0.13 10.68
C ALA A 60 3.40 0.98 9.85
N ALA A 61 2.63 0.63 8.81
CA ALA A 61 1.91 1.60 7.98
C ALA A 61 0.80 2.32 8.76
N GLU A 62 0.04 1.59 9.59
CA GLU A 62 -0.98 2.18 10.46
C GLU A 62 -0.36 3.10 11.52
N ALA A 63 0.69 2.64 12.20
CA ALA A 63 1.36 3.44 13.23
C ALA A 63 2.05 4.70 12.67
N GLY A 64 2.52 4.64 11.42
CA GLY A 64 3.13 5.77 10.71
C GLY A 64 2.14 6.69 9.98
N ASP A 65 0.85 6.35 9.98
CA ASP A 65 -0.19 7.04 9.21
C ASP A 65 0.15 7.15 7.71
N GLU A 66 0.78 6.13 7.13
CA GLU A 66 1.28 6.15 5.76
C GLU A 66 0.15 6.35 4.74
N LYS A 67 0.22 7.43 3.95
CA LYS A 67 -0.83 7.80 2.99
C LYS A 67 -0.48 7.52 1.54
N PHE A 68 0.66 6.91 1.26
CA PHE A 68 1.13 6.74 -0.11
C PHE A 68 1.77 5.38 -0.35
N GLY A 69 1.56 4.88 -1.56
CA GLY A 69 2.12 3.64 -2.03
C GLY A 69 1.41 2.40 -1.49
N VAL A 70 1.98 1.26 -1.81
CA VAL A 70 1.45 -0.05 -1.46
C VAL A 70 2.12 -0.61 -0.21
N TRP A 71 1.31 -0.93 0.78
CA TRP A 71 1.75 -1.46 2.07
C TRP A 71 0.89 -2.64 2.47
N ALA A 72 1.51 -3.78 2.78
CA ALA A 72 0.81 -5.02 3.15
C ALA A 72 -0.27 -5.47 2.14
N GLY A 73 -0.05 -5.19 0.86
CA GLY A 73 -1.00 -5.49 -0.22
C GLY A 73 -2.20 -4.54 -0.27
N ILE A 74 -2.06 -3.34 0.30
CA ILE A 74 -3.08 -2.29 0.31
C ILE A 74 -2.48 -1.05 -0.33
N ASP A 75 -3.07 -0.57 -1.43
CA ASP A 75 -2.79 0.78 -1.93
C ASP A 75 -3.40 1.81 -0.97
N ARG A 76 -2.55 2.54 -0.26
CA ARG A 76 -2.98 3.58 0.69
C ARG A 76 -3.09 4.96 0.04
N THR A 77 -2.74 5.08 -1.23
CA THR A 77 -2.79 6.35 -1.97
C THR A 77 -4.25 6.79 -2.15
N PRO A 78 -4.64 7.99 -1.68
CA PRO A 78 -5.97 8.50 -1.89
C PRO A 78 -6.26 8.63 -3.40
N PRO A 79 -7.47 8.29 -3.86
CA PRO A 79 -7.84 8.52 -5.24
C PRO A 79 -7.72 10.01 -5.56
N LYS A 80 -7.02 10.34 -6.66
CA LYS A 80 -6.96 11.73 -7.15
C LYS A 80 -8.41 12.19 -7.37
N ARG A 81 -8.85 13.22 -6.63
CA ARG A 81 -10.17 13.83 -6.85
C ARG A 81 -10.23 14.30 -8.29
N ARG A 82 -11.07 13.69 -9.11
CA ARG A 82 -11.35 14.18 -10.46
C ARG A 82 -11.94 15.59 -10.34
N PRO A 83 -11.38 16.62 -11.00
CA PRO A 83 -12.03 17.91 -11.07
C PRO A 83 -13.39 17.76 -11.77
N GLY A 84 -14.47 17.96 -11.04
CA GLY A 84 -15.81 18.18 -11.58
C GLY A 84 -16.60 16.95 -12.05
N ARG A 85 -17.48 16.43 -11.20
CA ARG A 85 -18.81 16.01 -11.65
C ARG A 85 -19.85 16.77 -10.84
N PRO A 86 -20.56 17.77 -11.40
CA PRO A 86 -21.65 18.41 -10.69
C PRO A 86 -22.72 17.36 -10.35
N ALA A 87 -23.15 17.35 -9.10
CA ALA A 87 -24.25 16.52 -8.64
C ALA A 87 -25.52 16.95 -9.40
N GLN A 88 -26.06 16.07 -10.24
CA GLN A 88 -27.36 16.31 -10.86
C GLN A 88 -28.44 16.06 -9.80
N THR A 89 -28.92 17.14 -9.18
CA THR A 89 -30.17 17.12 -8.40
C THR A 89 -31.32 16.78 -9.34
N THR A 90 -31.84 15.57 -9.21
CA THR A 90 -33.04 15.14 -9.95
C THR A 90 -34.25 15.77 -9.28
N THR A 91 -34.68 16.93 -9.76
CA THR A 91 -36.00 17.47 -9.43
C THR A 91 -37.05 16.61 -10.12
N ILE A 92 -37.70 15.76 -9.34
CA ILE A 92 -38.94 15.08 -9.73
C ILE A 92 -40.03 16.16 -9.82
N LYS A 93 -40.67 16.31 -10.99
CA LYS A 93 -41.93 17.06 -11.14
C LYS A 93 -43.08 16.06 -10.99
N GLU A 94 -43.82 16.17 -9.90
CA GLU A 94 -45.11 15.51 -9.70
C GLU A 94 -46.17 16.15 -10.63
N THR A 95 -47.05 15.31 -11.18
CA THR A 95 -48.16 15.65 -12.08
C THR A 95 -49.45 15.79 -11.29
#